data_AF-A0A9D1MPF1-F1
#
_entry.id   AF-A0A9D1MPF1-F1
#
_cell.length_a   1.000
_cell.length_b   1.000
_cell.length_c   1.000
_cell.angle_alpha   90.00
_cell.angle_beta   90.00
_cell.angle_gamma   90.00
#
_symmetry.space_group_name_H-M   'P 1'
#
loop_
_entity.id
_entity.type
_entity.pdbx_description
1 polymer ?
#
loop_
_entity_poly.entity_id
_entity_poly.type
_entity_poly.pdbx_seq_one_letter_code
_entity_poly.pdbx_strand_id
1 'polypeptide(L)' 'MYGEVLRTVRLCAGLSQEELAFRLNSNQSSISKYENNHLSLDIETFILWLQLTQAEEVGVALLYGVDISTILESIIPNL' A
#
# COMPACT_ATOMS: atom_id res chain seq x y z
N MET A 1 -9.78 -4.35 4.29
CA MET A 1 -10.26 -4.21 2.90
C MET A 1 -9.24 -3.49 2.00
N TYR A 2 -8.24 -2.79 2.55
CA TYR A 2 -7.28 -1.98 1.77
C TYR A 2 -5.99 -2.72 1.39
N GLY A 3 -5.83 -3.99 1.80
CA GLY A 3 -4.61 -4.76 1.55
C GLY A 3 -4.25 -4.91 0.07
N GLU A 4 -5.26 -4.99 -0.81
CA GLU A 4 -5.04 -5.03 -2.26
C GLU A 4 -4.43 -3.72 -2.78
N VAL A 5 -4.90 -2.56 -2.31
CA VAL A 5 -4.30 -1.26 -2.65
C VAL A 5 -2.84 -1.20 -2.21
N LEU A 6 -2.55 -1.59 -0.97
CA LEU A 6 -1.19 -1.62 -0.42
C LEU A 6 -0.25 -2.49 -1.27
N ARG A 7 -0.73 -3.66 -1.69
CA ARG A 7 0.00 -4.56 -2.58
C ARG A 7 0.24 -3.92 -3.94
N THR A 8 -0.79 -3.33 -4.53
CA THR A 8 -0.71 -2.72 -5.86
C THR A 8 0.31 -1.58 -5.88
N VAL A 9 0.23 -0.64 -4.93
CA VAL A 9 1.17 0.50 -4.88
C VAL A 9 2.61 0.04 -4.61
N ARG A 10 2.82 -1.01 -3.80
CA ARG A 10 4.15 -1.60 -3.60
C ARG A 10 4.71 -2.17 -4.90
N LEU A 11 3.89 -2.90 -5.66
CA LEU A 11 4.30 -3.51 -6.92
C LEU A 11 4.60 -2.44 -7.99
N CYS A 12 3.80 -1.38 -8.07
CA CYS A 12 4.07 -0.23 -8.93
C CYS A 12 5.40 0.46 -8.59
N ALA A 13 5.77 0.49 -7.30
CA ALA A 13 7.07 0.99 -6.85
C ALA A 13 8.25 0.02 -7.12
N GLY A 14 8.00 -1.17 -7.67
CA GLY A 14 9.02 -2.17 -7.96
C GLY A 14 9.64 -2.83 -6.72
N LEU A 15 8.97 -2.75 -5.56
CA LEU A 15 9.51 -3.25 -4.29
C LEU A 15 9.04 -4.67 -4.00
N SER A 16 9.93 -5.54 -3.52
CA SER A 16 9.52 -6.80 -2.89
C SER A 16 8.93 -6.54 -1.50
N GLN A 17 8.28 -7.54 -0.90
CA GLN A 17 7.78 -7.40 0.46
C GLN A 17 8.92 -7.29 1.48
N GLU A 18 10.05 -7.97 1.25
CA GLU A 18 11.26 -7.88 2.06
C GLU A 18 11.90 -6.48 1.99
N GLU A 19 11.99 -5.91 0.79
CA GLU A 19 12.56 -4.57 0.59
C GLU A 19 11.71 -3.50 1.29
N LEU A 20 10.38 -3.56 1.13
CA LEU A 20 9.50 -2.63 1.83
C LEU A 20 9.55 -2.84 3.35
N ALA A 21 9.58 -4.09 3.82
CA ALA A 21 9.72 -4.40 5.24
C ALA A 21 11.00 -3.79 5.82
N PHE A 22 12.13 -3.91 5.12
CA PHE A 22 13.40 -3.32 5.54
C PHE A 22 13.29 -1.80 5.70
N ARG A 23 12.69 -1.11 4.71
CA ARG A 23 12.49 0.35 4.76
C ARG A 23 11.51 0.82 5.85
N LEU A 24 10.53 0.00 6.18
CA LEU A 24 9.57 0.24 7.26
C LEU A 24 10.07 -0.19 8.63
N ASN A 25 11.31 -0.68 8.76
CA ASN A 25 11.83 -1.29 9.99
C ASN A 25 10.87 -2.38 10.54
N SER A 26 10.38 -3.23 9.64
CA SER A 26 9.40 -4.28 9.90
C SER A 26 9.91 -5.64 9.38
N ASN A 27 9.02 -6.63 9.29
CA ASN A 27 9.33 -7.93 8.71
C ASN A 27 8.38 -8.26 7.55
N GLN A 28 8.83 -9.09 6.62
CA GLN A 28 8.05 -9.48 5.44
C GLN A 28 6.69 -10.12 5.80
N SER A 29 6.61 -10.86 6.91
CA SER A 29 5.34 -11.45 7.36
C SER A 29 4.30 -10.39 7.71
N SER A 30 4.70 -9.28 8.34
CA SER A 30 3.82 -8.14 8.60
C SER A 30 3.32 -7.55 7.28
N ILE A 31 4.20 -7.32 6.30
CA ILE A 31 3.82 -6.82 4.96
C ILE A 31 2.78 -7.73 4.31
N SER A 32 3.03 -9.04 4.30
CA SER A 32 2.07 -10.02 3.78
C SER A 32 0.73 -9.97 4.52
N LYS A 33 0.72 -9.83 5.85
CA LYS A 33 -0.52 -9.72 6.62
C LYS A 33 -1.28 -8.42 6.34
N TYR A 34 -0.59 -7.30 6.16
CA TYR A 34 -1.23 -6.04 5.75
C TYR A 34 -1.89 -6.18 4.37
N GLU A 35 -1.18 -6.74 3.39
CA GLU A 35 -1.67 -6.94 2.03
C GLU A 35 -2.84 -7.92 1.93
N ASN A 36 -2.91 -8.88 2.85
CA ASN A 36 -3.99 -9.86 2.92
C ASN A 36 -5.08 -9.51 3.95
N ASN A 37 -5.06 -8.29 4.51
CA ASN A 37 -6.02 -7.83 5.51
C ASN A 37 -6.06 -8.66 6.82
N HIS A 38 -4.98 -9.36 7.14
CA HIS A 38 -4.82 -10.14 8.38
C HIS A 38 -4.19 -9.33 9.52
N LEU A 39 -3.71 -8.12 9.23
CA LEU A 39 -3.19 -7.18 10.22
C LEU A 39 -3.61 -5.76 9.84
N SER A 40 -4.05 -4.98 10.81
CA SER A 40 -4.39 -3.57 10.61
C SER A 40 -3.13 -2.71 10.63
N LEU A 41 -3.03 -1.80 9.68
CA LEU A 41 -1.96 -0.81 9.59
C LEU A 41 -2.33 0.41 10.44
N ASP A 42 -1.41 0.90 11.28
CA ASP A 42 -1.57 2.20 11.93
C ASP A 42 -1.33 3.35 10.95
N ILE A 43 -1.71 4.57 11.34
CA ILE A 43 -1.64 5.74 10.46
C ILE A 43 -0.21 6.17 10.12
N GLU A 44 0.75 5.97 11.03
CA GLU A 44 2.15 6.35 10.82
C GLU A 44 2.79 5.42 9.79
N THR A 45 2.61 4.10 9.98
CA THR A 45 3.04 3.08 9.02
C THR A 45 2.35 3.28 7.66
N PHE A 46 1.06 3.66 7.65
CA PHE A 46 0.36 3.97 6.40
C PHE A 46 0.97 5.15 5.64
N ILE A 47 1.23 6.27 6.32
CA ILE A 47 1.86 7.44 5.69
C ILE A 47 3.24 7.08 5.13
N LEU A 48 4.06 6.38 5.92
CA LEU A 48 5.40 5.97 5.48
C LEU A 48 5.35 4.99 4.30
N TRP A 49 4.39 4.07 4.29
CA TRP A 49 4.17 3.15 3.16
C TRP A 49 3.92 3.93 1.87
N LEU A 50 3.02 4.92 1.90
CA LEU A 50 2.69 5.72 0.72
C LEU A 50 3.89 6.52 0.21
N GLN A 51 4.67 7.11 1.11
CA GLN A 51 5.91 7.84 0.74
C GLN A 51 6.95 6.93 0.10
N LEU A 52 7.18 5.75 0.69
CA LEU A 52 8.15 4.78 0.17
C LEU A 52 7.74 4.17 -1.19
N THR A 53 6.43 4.20 -1.49
CA THR A 53 5.86 3.72 -2.74
C THR A 53 5.50 4.82 -3.74
N GLN A 54 5.74 6.10 -3.39
CA GLN A 54 5.36 7.27 -4.20
C GLN A 54 3.87 7.26 -4.57
N ALA A 55 3.01 6.88 -3.62
CA ALA A 55 1.58 6.68 -3.81
C ALA A 55 0.72 7.59 -2.91
N GLU A 56 1.23 8.76 -2.52
CA GLU A 56 0.54 9.69 -1.64
C GLU A 56 -0.83 10.12 -2.19
N GLU A 57 -0.95 10.29 -3.51
CA GLU A 57 -2.22 10.60 -4.17
C GLU A 57 -3.29 9.52 -3.95
N VAL A 58 -2.89 8.25 -3.95
CA VAL A 58 -3.77 7.11 -3.64
C VAL A 58 -4.24 7.19 -2.18
N GLY A 59 -3.35 7.53 -1.26
CA GLY A 59 -3.70 7.75 0.14
C GLY A 59 -4.71 8.89 0.33
N VAL A 60 -4.51 10.01 -0.37
CA VAL A 60 -5.45 11.13 -0.36
C VAL A 60 -6.82 10.68 -0.87
N ALA A 61 -6.88 9.99 -2.02
CA ALA A 61 -8.14 9.50 -2.58
C ALA A 61 -8.91 8.61 -1.59
N LEU A 62 -8.22 7.67 -0.91
CA LEU A 62 -8.82 6.83 0.12
C LEU A 62 -9.41 7.63 1.28
N LEU A 63 -8.68 8.66 1.76
CA LEU A 63 -9.13 9.51 2.86
C LEU A 63 -10.34 10.38 2.49
N TYR A 64 -10.47 10.77 1.21
CA TYR A 64 -11.66 11.44 0.68
C TYR A 64 -12.83 10.50 0.37
N GLY A 65 -12.67 9.19 0.63
CA GLY A 65 -13.73 8.20 0.46
C GLY A 65 -13.95 7.79 -1.00
N VAL A 66 -12.94 7.96 -1.87
CA VAL A 66 -12.98 7.38 -3.21
C VAL A 66 -13.02 5.86 -3.10
N ASP A 67 -13.91 5.24 -3.88
CA ASP A 67 -14.08 3.79 -3.87
C ASP A 67 -12.79 3.06 -4.28
N ILE A 68 -12.49 1.96 -3.59
CA ILE A 68 -11.27 1.18 -3.80
C ILE A 68 -11.22 0.62 -5.24
N SER A 69 -12.35 0.20 -5.80
CA SER A 69 -12.38 -0.32 -7.18
C SER A 69 -11.98 0.76 -8.18
N THR A 70 -12.50 1.98 -8.01
CA THR A 70 -12.10 3.16 -8.82
C THR A 70 -10.61 3.46 -8.71
N ILE A 71 -10.02 3.33 -7.52
CA ILE A 71 -8.58 3.54 -7.29
C ILE A 71 -7.76 2.44 -7.99
N LEU A 72 -8.13 1.18 -7.85
CA LEU A 72 -7.41 0.08 -8.48
C LEU A 72 -7.49 0.19 -10.01
N GLU A 73 -8.65 0.55 -10.55
CA GLU A 73 -8.86 0.83 -11.97
C GLU A 73 -8.07 2.03 -12.49
N SER A 74 -7.61 2.97 -11.64
CA SER A 74 -6.77 4.10 -12.09
C SER A 74 -5.28 3.80 -12.03
N ILE A 75 -4.86 2.84 -11.18
CA ILE A 75 -3.46 2.43 -11.04
C ILE A 75 -3.07 1.38 -12.10
N ILE A 76 -3.92 0.37 -12.31
CA ILE A 76 -3.67 -0.75 -13.24
C ILE A 76 -3.53 -0.35 -14.73
N PRO A 77 -4.20 0.69 -15.28
CA PRO A 77 -4.03 1.10 -16.68
C PRO A 77 -2.62 1.55 -17.06
N ASN A 78 -1.77 1.83 -16.06
CA ASN A 78 -0.41 2.34 -16.22
C ASN A 78 0.68 1.26 -16.03
N LEU A 79 0.30 -0.03 -16.00
CA LEU A 79 1.19 -1.20 -16.02
C LEU A 79 1.12 -1.90 -17.38
#